data_AF-A0A540K7Y3-F1
#
_entry.id   AF-A0A540K7Y3-F1
#
_cell.length_a   1.000
_cell.length_b   1.000
_cell.length_c   1.000
_cell.angle_alpha   90.00
_cell.angle_beta   90.00
_cell.angle_gamma   90.00
#
_symmetry.space_group_name_H-M   'P 1'
#
loop_
_entity.id
_entity.type
_entity.pdbx_description
1 polymer ?
#
loop_
_entity_poly.entity_id
_entity_poly.type
_entity_poly.pdbx_seq_one_letter_code
_entity_poly.pdbx_strand_id
1 'polypeptide(L)'
;MAERKRREKLSPRFMALSVIVPGLKKMNKASVLGDAIKHVKQLQERVKVLEERSKKRTLESVVFVKMSQLSADDDTSSCDENFDGCSPDEAAVPEIEARVSEKDV
;
A
#
# COMPACT_ATOMS: atom_id res chain seq x y z
N MET A 1 27.67 42.85 7.52
CA MET A 1 27.59 41.90 6.38
C MET A 1 27.27 40.46 6.77
N ALA A 2 27.78 39.91 7.87
CA ALA A 2 27.53 38.52 8.28
C ALA A 2 26.03 38.17 8.48
N GLU A 3 25.27 38.99 9.22
CA GLU A 3 23.84 38.73 9.46
C GLU A 3 23.01 38.82 8.17
N ARG A 4 23.35 39.72 7.25
CA ARG A 4 22.69 39.80 5.95
C ARG A 4 22.81 38.49 5.18
N LYS A 5 24.03 37.95 5.08
CA LYS A 5 24.29 36.63 4.46
C LYS A 5 23.53 35.50 5.15
N ARG A 6 23.39 35.54 6.49
CA ARG A 6 22.58 34.57 7.23
C ARG A 6 21.10 34.63 6.81
N ARG A 7 20.53 35.83 6.69
CA ARG A 7 19.12 36.02 6.26
C ARG A 7 18.88 35.61 4.81
N GLU A 8 19.83 35.91 3.92
CA GLU A 8 19.78 35.50 2.50
C GLU A 8 19.79 33.99 2.34
N LYS A 9 20.51 33.25 3.21
CA LYS A 9 20.47 31.78 3.21
C LYS A 9 19.16 31.20 3.74
N LEU A 10 18.51 31.88 4.69
CA LEU A 10 17.36 31.35 5.41
C LEU A 10 16.03 31.63 4.69
N SER A 11 15.89 32.80 4.07
CA SER A 11 14.63 33.23 3.44
C SER A 11 14.17 32.29 2.31
N PRO A 12 15.03 31.84 1.38
CA PRO A 12 14.64 30.89 0.34
C PRO A 12 14.17 29.55 0.91
N ARG A 13 14.75 29.09 2.03
CA ARG A 13 14.33 27.84 2.68
C ARG A 13 12.92 27.93 3.25
N PHE A 14 12.57 29.08 3.84
CA PHE A 14 11.20 29.33 4.30
C PHE A 14 10.20 29.39 3.14
N MET A 15 10.59 29.98 2.01
CA MET A 15 9.75 30.01 0.81
C MET A 15 9.55 28.59 0.26
N ALA A 16 10.62 27.81 0.08
CA ALA A 16 10.52 26.43 -0.36
C ALA A 16 9.65 25.59 0.58
N LEU A 17 9.82 25.76 1.90
CA LEU A 17 8.97 25.10 2.89
C LEU A 17 7.50 25.49 2.73
N SER A 18 7.19 26.76 2.44
CA SER A 18 5.81 27.20 2.22
C SER A 18 5.15 26.62 0.97
N VAL A 19 5.92 26.17 -0.02
CA VAL A 19 5.36 25.55 -1.23
C VAL A 19 4.95 24.10 -0.98
N ILE A 20 5.69 23.38 -0.15
CA ILE A 20 5.46 21.95 0.09
C ILE A 20 4.43 21.67 1.18
N VAL A 21 4.17 22.62 2.09
CA VAL A 21 3.24 22.42 3.21
C VAL A 21 1.82 22.82 2.75
N PRO A 22 0.86 21.87 2.74
CA PRO A 22 -0.51 22.17 2.33
C PRO A 22 -1.27 22.93 3.43
N GLY A 23 -2.32 23.68 3.03
CA GLY A 23 -3.25 24.31 3.98
C GLY A 23 -2.74 25.59 4.65
N LEU A 24 -1.63 26.15 4.18
CA LEU A 24 -1.08 27.41 4.69
C LEU A 24 -1.99 28.59 4.36
N LYS A 25 -2.64 29.17 5.39
CA LYS A 25 -3.40 30.42 5.27
C LYS A 25 -2.55 31.67 5.51
N LYS A 26 -1.49 31.53 6.33
CA LYS A 26 -0.59 32.62 6.72
C LYS A 26 0.84 32.20 6.45
N MET A 27 1.53 32.96 5.61
CA MET A 27 2.92 32.68 5.19
C MET A 27 3.98 33.31 6.12
N ASN A 28 3.58 33.76 7.31
CA ASN A 28 4.55 34.23 8.29
C ASN A 28 5.40 33.06 8.83
N LYS A 29 6.60 33.35 9.33
CA LYS A 29 7.57 32.31 9.72
C LYS A 29 7.06 31.36 10.80
N ALA A 30 6.30 31.85 11.78
CA ALA A 30 5.78 31.03 12.86
C ALA A 30 4.68 30.07 12.37
N SER A 31 3.75 30.58 11.57
CA SER A 31 2.67 29.79 10.95
C SER A 31 3.24 28.71 10.02
N VAL A 32 4.21 29.04 9.17
CA VAL A 32 4.86 28.06 8.28
C VAL A 32 5.51 26.92 9.09
N LEU A 33 6.21 27.23 10.18
CA LEU A 33 6.81 26.18 11.03
C LEU A 33 5.75 25.35 11.75
N GLY A 34 4.71 25.98 12.30
CA GLY A 34 3.63 25.28 13.01
C GLY A 34 2.89 24.32 12.09
N ASP A 35 2.51 24.77 10.90
CA ASP A 35 1.81 23.97 9.92
C ASP A 35 2.71 22.87 9.33
N ALA A 36 4.01 23.14 9.13
CA ALA A 36 4.98 22.12 8.72
C ALA A 36 5.08 20.97 9.74
N ILE A 37 5.20 21.31 11.04
CA ILE A 37 5.25 20.31 12.12
C ILE A 37 3.96 19.48 12.13
N LYS A 38 2.80 20.14 11.98
CA LYS A 38 1.51 19.45 11.91
C LYS A 38 1.44 18.49 10.72
N HIS A 39 1.89 18.92 9.54
CA HIS A 39 1.87 18.10 8.34
C HIS A 39 2.75 16.84 8.49
N VAL A 40 3.96 16.98 9.04
CA VAL A 40 4.86 15.84 9.29
C VAL A 40 4.21 14.81 10.22
N LYS A 41 3.57 15.26 11.32
CA LYS A 41 2.86 14.36 12.24
C LYS A 41 1.73 13.59 11.55
N GLN A 42 0.95 14.26 10.69
CA GLN A 42 -0.12 13.63 9.93
C GLN A 42 0.41 12.59 8.94
N LEU A 43 1.54 12.87 8.28
CA LEU A 43 2.18 11.91 7.38
C LEU A 43 2.67 10.67 8.14
N GLN A 44 3.29 10.85 9.31
CA GLN A 44 3.72 9.73 10.16
C GLN A 44 2.55 8.85 10.61
N GLU A 45 1.43 9.46 10.99
CA GLU A 45 0.22 8.72 11.35
C GLU A 45 -0.36 7.95 10.15
N ARG A 46 -0.43 8.57 8.97
CA ARG A 46 -0.89 7.90 7.75
C ARG A 46 -0.03 6.70 7.39
N VAL A 47 1.30 6.83 7.46
CA VAL A 47 2.22 5.71 7.22
C VAL A 47 1.94 4.57 8.20
N LYS A 48 1.83 4.87 9.50
CA LYS A 48 1.52 3.86 10.53
C LYS A 48 0.22 3.11 10.24
N VAL A 49 -0.85 3.83 9.89
CA VAL A 49 -2.16 3.24 9.56
C VAL A 49 -2.07 2.35 8.32
N LEU A 50 -1.37 2.79 7.28
CA LEU A 50 -1.19 2.02 6.04
C LEU A 50 -0.38 0.74 6.27
N GLU A 51 0.68 0.81 7.05
CA GLU A 51 1.49 -0.36 7.43
C GLU A 51 0.66 -1.38 8.23
N GLU A 52 -0.15 -0.91 9.19
CA GLU A 52 -1.03 -1.79 9.97
C GLU A 52 -2.09 -2.45 9.09
N ARG A 53 -2.72 -1.69 8.18
CA ARG A 53 -3.69 -2.23 7.23
C ARG A 53 -3.04 -3.26 6.29
N SER A 54 -1.79 -3.04 5.88
CA SER A 54 -1.07 -3.99 5.05
C SER A 54 -0.85 -5.31 5.78
N LYS A 55 -0.42 -5.27 7.05
CA LYS A 55 -0.23 -6.46 7.89
C LYS A 55 -1.53 -7.24 8.11
N LYS A 56 -2.66 -6.54 8.34
CA LYS A 56 -3.97 -7.17 8.49
C LYS A 56 -4.40 -7.90 7.22
N ARG A 57 -4.26 -7.26 6.04
CA ARG A 57 -4.59 -7.88 4.75
C ARG A 57 -3.71 -9.09 4.43
N THR A 58 -2.43 -9.07 4.77
CA THR A 58 -1.57 -10.26 4.58
C THR A 58 -2.02 -11.42 5.45
N LEU A 59 -2.50 -11.17 6.68
CA LEU A 59 -3.02 -12.23 7.54
C LEU A 59 -4.35 -12.78 7.01
N GLU A 60 -5.28 -11.92 6.60
CA GLU A 60 -6.55 -12.34 5.99
C GLU A 60 -6.32 -13.17 4.71
N SER A 61 -5.35 -12.78 3.88
CA SER A 61 -5.00 -13.51 2.66
C SER A 61 -4.34 -14.86 2.94
N VAL A 62 -3.47 -14.96 3.94
CA VAL A 62 -2.84 -16.25 4.31
C VAL A 62 -3.85 -17.21 4.93
N VAL A 63 -4.81 -16.69 5.71
CA VAL A 63 -5.89 -17.50 6.29
C VAL A 63 -6.80 -18.08 5.20
N PHE A 64 -7.12 -17.31 4.15
CA PHE A 64 -7.93 -17.81 3.04
C PHE A 64 -7.25 -18.95 2.27
N VAL A 65 -5.96 -18.81 1.94
CA VAL A 65 -5.18 -19.87 1.26
C VAL A 65 -5.07 -21.13 2.12
N LYS A 66 -4.92 -20.98 3.44
CA LYS A 66 -4.75 -22.11 4.35
C LYS A 66 -6.06 -22.87 4.61
N MET A 67 -7.21 -22.20 4.60
CA MET A 67 -8.52 -22.88 4.73
C MET A 67 -8.92 -23.63 3.45
N SER A 68 -8.49 -23.19 2.27
CA SER A 68 -8.69 -23.94 1.03
C SER A 68 -7.83 -25.21 0.92
N GLN A 69 -6.91 -25.49 1.85
CA GLN A 69 -6.02 -26.66 1.81
C GLN A 69 -6.38 -27.78 2.81
N LEU A 70 -7.53 -27.70 3.49
CA LEU A 70 -7.98 -28.74 4.42
C LEU A 70 -9.33 -29.34 3.98
N SER A 71 -9.33 -30.12 2.90
CA SER A 71 -10.33 -31.17 2.70
C SER A 71 -9.80 -32.28 1.79
N ALA A 72 -9.35 -33.38 2.40
CA ALA A 72 -9.42 -34.77 1.95
C ALA A 72 -8.26 -35.54 2.60
N ASP A 73 -8.47 -35.98 3.85
CA ASP A 73 -7.72 -37.09 4.42
C ASP A 73 -8.26 -38.41 3.84
N ASP A 74 -7.33 -39.35 3.66
CA ASP A 74 -7.47 -40.82 3.49
C ASP A 74 -7.97 -41.38 2.14
N ASP A 75 -7.05 -42.03 1.39
CA ASP A 75 -7.07 -43.49 1.23
C ASP A 75 -5.87 -43.99 0.38
N THR A 76 -5.14 -44.93 0.97
CA THR A 76 -4.19 -45.91 0.39
C THR A 76 -4.43 -46.29 -1.08
N SER A 77 -3.41 -46.17 -1.95
CA SER A 77 -3.11 -47.20 -2.97
C SER A 77 -1.72 -47.02 -3.59
N SER A 78 -0.95 -48.10 -3.58
CA SER A 78 0.37 -48.25 -4.21
C SER A 78 0.23 -49.09 -5.48
N CYS A 79 0.69 -48.62 -6.64
CA CYS A 79 1.08 -49.51 -7.75
C CYS A 79 2.03 -48.87 -8.77
N ASP A 80 2.85 -49.77 -9.31
CA ASP A 80 4.04 -49.69 -10.16
C ASP A 80 3.83 -49.36 -11.67
N GLU A 81 4.90 -48.81 -12.27
CA GLU A 81 5.43 -48.95 -13.64
C GLU A 81 4.66 -48.50 -14.93
N ASN A 82 5.25 -47.46 -15.56
CA ASN A 82 5.57 -47.27 -16.99
C ASN A 82 4.59 -46.69 -18.04
N PHE A 83 5.19 -45.77 -18.82
CA PHE A 83 4.74 -44.86 -19.88
C PHE A 83 3.81 -45.47 -20.96
N ASP A 84 2.66 -44.83 -21.21
CA ASP A 84 2.31 -44.22 -22.52
C ASP A 84 0.97 -43.47 -22.45
N GLY A 85 0.88 -42.29 -23.11
CA GLY A 85 -0.40 -41.71 -23.51
C GLY A 85 -0.83 -40.38 -22.86
N CYS A 86 -0.48 -39.28 -23.56
CA CYS A 86 -1.20 -37.99 -23.70
C CYS A 86 -2.09 -37.49 -22.52
N SER A 87 -1.61 -36.46 -21.80
CA SER A 87 -2.45 -35.58 -20.99
C SER A 87 -2.00 -34.13 -21.13
N PRO A 88 -2.91 -33.20 -21.40
CA PRO A 88 -2.89 -31.91 -20.75
C PRO A 88 -3.97 -31.92 -19.68
N ASP A 89 -3.48 -31.97 -18.45
CA ASP A 89 -4.04 -31.42 -17.23
C ASP A 89 -5.14 -30.37 -17.47
N GLU A 90 -6.41 -30.78 -17.53
CA GLU A 90 -7.56 -29.89 -17.30
C GLU A 90 -7.67 -29.67 -15.78
N ALA A 91 -6.65 -29.03 -15.21
CA ALA A 91 -6.78 -28.38 -13.93
C ALA A 91 -7.86 -27.31 -14.08
N ALA A 92 -8.97 -27.50 -13.35
CA ALA A 92 -10.06 -26.56 -13.23
C ALA A 92 -9.53 -25.15 -12.93
N VAL A 93 -9.35 -24.35 -13.99
CA VAL A 93 -9.01 -22.95 -13.86
C VAL A 93 -10.26 -22.19 -13.45
N PRO A 94 -10.20 -21.31 -12.43
CA PRO A 94 -11.36 -20.51 -12.05
C PRO A 94 -11.76 -19.59 -13.21
N GLU A 95 -12.99 -19.73 -13.69
CA GLU A 95 -13.57 -18.85 -14.71
C GLU A 95 -13.81 -17.46 -14.08
N ILE A 96 -13.10 -16.44 -14.57
CA ILE A 96 -13.25 -15.05 -14.12
C ILE A 96 -14.15 -14.33 -15.11
N GLU A 97 -15.41 -14.11 -14.75
CA GLU A 97 -16.32 -13.26 -15.50
C GLU A 97 -16.26 -11.80 -14.99
N ALA A 98 -16.00 -10.86 -15.89
CA ALA A 98 -16.02 -9.42 -15.60
C ALA A 98 -17.31 -8.80 -16.15
N ARG A 99 -18.11 -8.18 -15.28
CA ARG A 99 -19.30 -7.41 -15.66
C ARG A 99 -19.02 -5.91 -15.59
N VAL A 100 -19.23 -5.20 -16.70
CA VAL A 100 -19.16 -3.74 -16.77
C VAL A 100 -20.53 -3.17 -16.38
N SER A 101 -20.56 -2.30 -15.38
CA SER A 101 -21.76 -1.55 -15.00
C SER A 101 -21.75 -0.22 -15.73
N GLU A 102 -22.52 -0.11 -16.81
CA GLU A 102 -22.82 1.17 -17.44
C GLU A 102 -23.87 1.89 -16.60
N LYS A 103 -23.48 3.06 -16.09
CA LYS A 103 -24.37 3.97 -15.38
C LYS A 103 -24.59 5.17 -16.28
N ASP A 104 -25.65 5.09 -17.07
CA ASP A 104 -26.16 6.23 -17.82
C ASP A 104 -26.54 7.37 -16.87
N VAL A 105 -26.18 8.60 -17.28
CA VAL A 105 -26.49 9.87 -16.62
C VAL A 105 -27.69 10.51 -17.31
#